data_AF-A0A7Y2HZS8-F1
#
_entry.id   AF-A0A7Y2HZS8-F1
#
_cell.length_a   1.000
_cell.length_b   1.000
_cell.length_c   1.000
_cell.angle_alpha   90.00
_cell.angle_beta   90.00
_cell.angle_gamma   90.00
#
_symmetry.space_group_name_H-M   'P 1'
#
loop_
_entity.id
_entity.type
_entity.pdbx_description
1 polymer ?
#
loop_
_entity_poly.entity_id
_entity_poly.type
_entity_poly.pdbx_seq_one_letter_code
_entity_poly.pdbx_strand_id
1 'polypeptide(L)'
;MTVALPGPEGALTMRALASPPPAGYPLSRAPGETPRSFATHLSAASTTAATARADEGRKAAESLVASTFVVPVLAMLRETSQAAEPFAPGAAERRFGPLLDQQLADRIVSGANFGLVDRVQEHLSGAGRVAPDTSGLLIGRAIHADA
;
A
#
# COMPACT_ATOMS: atom_id res chain seq x y z
N MET A 1 -64.75 -12.67 -26.83
CA MET A 1 -65.18 -11.26 -26.78
C MET A 1 -63.94 -10.38 -26.94
N THR A 2 -63.57 -10.15 -28.19
CA THR A 2 -63.16 -8.89 -28.82
C THR A 2 -62.60 -7.74 -27.96
N VAL A 3 -61.30 -7.46 -28.19
CA VAL A 3 -60.65 -6.17 -28.57
C VAL A 3 -60.69 -4.99 -27.59
N ALA A 4 -59.49 -4.45 -27.29
CA ALA A 4 -59.10 -3.06 -27.64
C ALA A 4 -57.62 -2.77 -27.34
N LEU A 5 -56.78 -2.84 -28.38
CA LEU A 5 -55.68 -1.87 -28.59
C LEU A 5 -56.31 -0.54 -29.01
N PRO A 6 -55.70 0.60 -28.66
CA PRO A 6 -54.90 1.29 -29.67
C PRO A 6 -53.61 1.96 -29.12
N GLY A 7 -52.53 1.91 -29.91
CA GLY A 7 -51.49 2.96 -29.89
C GLY A 7 -52.08 4.29 -30.40
N PRO A 8 -51.34 5.42 -30.50
CA PRO A 8 -50.07 5.45 -31.22
C PRO A 8 -49.05 6.50 -30.73
N GLU A 9 -47.82 6.42 -31.24
CA GLU A 9 -47.04 7.58 -31.73
C GLU A 9 -46.84 8.77 -30.78
N GLY A 10 -45.75 8.71 -30.02
CA GLY A 10 -45.16 9.86 -29.33
C GLY A 10 -43.67 9.96 -29.59
N ALA A 11 -43.32 10.05 -30.88
CA ALA A 11 -42.09 10.62 -31.42
C ALA A 11 -40.88 10.70 -30.47
N LEU A 12 -40.03 9.67 -30.46
CA LEU A 12 -38.60 9.86 -30.19
C LEU A 12 -37.98 10.51 -31.43
N THR A 13 -38.27 11.79 -31.60
CA THR A 13 -37.67 12.65 -32.61
C THR A 13 -36.18 12.79 -32.33
N MET A 14 -35.40 12.24 -33.25
CA MET A 14 -34.26 12.90 -33.88
C MET A 14 -33.38 13.78 -32.97
N ARG A 15 -32.19 13.23 -32.70
CA ARG A 15 -30.92 13.87 -33.12
C ARG A 15 -30.65 15.23 -32.46
N ALA A 16 -30.20 15.19 -31.20
CA ALA A 16 -29.30 16.22 -30.70
C ALA A 16 -27.86 15.80 -31.05
N LEU A 17 -27.28 16.60 -31.93
CA LEU A 17 -25.94 16.48 -32.47
C LEU A 17 -24.91 16.14 -31.40
N ALA A 18 -24.12 15.10 -31.66
CA ALA A 18 -22.72 15.11 -31.24
C ALA A 18 -22.15 16.43 -31.76
N SER A 19 -21.94 17.39 -30.84
CA SER A 19 -21.23 18.62 -31.15
C SER A 19 -19.86 18.18 -31.69
N PRO A 20 -19.52 18.48 -32.95
CA PRO A 20 -18.15 18.27 -33.39
C PRO A 20 -17.26 19.09 -32.45
N PRO A 21 -16.13 18.54 -31.96
CA PRO A 21 -15.19 19.34 -31.19
C PRO A 21 -14.85 20.56 -32.03
N PRO A 22 -14.80 21.77 -31.44
CA PRO A 22 -14.48 22.97 -32.21
C PRO A 22 -13.20 22.71 -32.99
N ALA A 23 -13.30 22.74 -34.32
CA ALA A 23 -12.16 22.68 -35.22
C ALA A 23 -11.33 23.94 -34.96
N GLY A 24 -10.33 23.78 -34.10
CA GLY A 24 -9.56 24.88 -33.56
C GLY A 24 -9.22 24.65 -32.11
N TYR A 25 -8.51 23.57 -31.80
CA TYR A 25 -7.51 23.72 -30.77
C TYR A 25 -6.46 24.64 -31.39
N PRO A 26 -6.28 25.88 -30.92
CA PRO A 26 -5.01 26.51 -31.19
C PRO A 26 -3.97 25.57 -30.57
N LEU A 27 -3.15 24.93 -31.39
CA LEU A 27 -1.80 24.51 -31.00
C LEU A 27 -0.95 25.77 -30.74
N SER A 28 -1.53 26.78 -30.08
CA SER A 28 -0.84 27.91 -29.50
C SER A 28 -0.33 27.38 -28.16
N ARG A 29 0.79 26.66 -28.24
CA ARG A 29 1.69 26.53 -27.10
C ARG A 29 2.07 27.97 -26.73
N ALA A 30 1.38 28.53 -25.74
CA ALA A 30 1.79 29.79 -25.14
C ALA A 30 3.23 29.58 -24.62
N PRO A 31 4.22 30.35 -25.09
CA PRO A 31 5.58 30.28 -24.57
C PRO A 31 5.56 30.92 -23.18
N GLY A 32 5.33 30.13 -22.14
CA GLY A 32 5.29 30.67 -20.77
C GLY A 32 4.81 29.74 -19.66
N GLU A 33 4.13 28.62 -19.95
CA GLU A 33 3.79 27.65 -18.90
C GLU A 33 5.04 26.89 -18.46
N THR A 34 5.62 27.42 -17.40
CA THR A 34 6.96 27.08 -16.94
C THR A 34 7.08 25.59 -16.56
N PRO A 35 8.20 24.93 -16.88
CA PRO A 35 8.56 23.59 -16.39
C PRO A 35 8.59 23.47 -14.85
N ARG A 36 8.47 24.59 -14.12
CA ARG A 36 8.35 24.65 -12.66
C ARG A 36 7.06 24.04 -12.14
N SER A 37 5.95 24.09 -12.89
CA SER A 37 4.68 23.50 -12.47
C SER A 37 4.79 21.97 -12.38
N PHE A 38 5.31 21.33 -13.43
CA PHE A 38 5.54 19.89 -13.45
C PHE A 38 6.56 19.44 -12.39
N ALA A 39 7.68 20.17 -12.24
CA ALA A 39 8.67 19.86 -11.21
C ALA A 39 8.10 19.92 -9.79
N THR A 40 7.17 20.85 -9.53
CA THR A 40 6.47 20.96 -8.24
C THR A 40 5.57 19.75 -8.00
N HIS A 41 4.80 19.33 -9.01
CA HIS A 41 3.97 18.12 -8.91
C HIS A 41 4.80 16.84 -8.73
N LEU A 42 5.94 16.72 -9.43
CA LEU A 42 6.84 15.58 -9.29
C LEU A 42 7.51 15.53 -7.91
N SER A 43 7.93 16.69 -7.36
CA SER A 43 8.48 16.78 -6.01
C SER A 43 7.45 16.45 -4.93
N ALA A 44 6.18 16.84 -5.12
CA ALA A 44 5.10 16.47 -4.21
C ALA A 44 4.84 14.96 -4.27
N ALA A 45 4.76 14.39 -5.48
CA ALA A 45 4.56 12.95 -5.67
C ALA A 45 5.72 12.11 -5.09
N SER A 46 6.97 12.55 -5.25
CA SER A 46 8.13 11.84 -4.69
C SER A 46 8.15 11.90 -3.16
N THR A 47 7.75 13.04 -2.57
CA THR A 47 7.61 13.18 -1.12
C THR A 47 6.56 12.22 -0.56
N THR A 48 5.37 12.17 -1.16
CA THR A 48 4.31 11.23 -0.77
C THR A 48 4.76 9.76 -0.91
N ALA A 49 5.50 9.44 -1.96
CA ALA A 49 6.03 8.10 -2.14
C ALA A 49 7.13 7.75 -1.12
N ALA A 50 7.89 8.74 -0.65
CA ALA A 50 8.90 8.55 0.38
C ALA A 50 8.25 8.34 1.76
N THR A 51 7.21 9.11 2.10
CA THR A 51 6.45 8.91 3.34
C THR A 51 5.75 7.56 3.37
N ALA A 52 5.12 7.14 2.27
CA ALA A 52 4.47 5.84 2.17
C ALA A 52 5.45 4.66 2.41
N ARG A 53 6.67 4.76 1.85
CA ARG A 53 7.71 3.74 2.09
C ARG A 53 8.21 3.75 3.54
N ALA A 54 8.34 4.92 4.15
CA ALA A 54 8.74 5.02 5.55
C ALA A 54 7.68 4.37 6.47
N ASP A 55 6.39 4.62 6.20
CA ASP A 55 5.28 4.02 6.94
C ASP A 55 5.23 2.49 6.77
N GLU A 56 5.49 1.99 5.56
CA GLU A 56 5.58 0.55 5.30
C GLU A 56 6.77 -0.09 6.01
N GLY A 57 7.95 0.55 5.96
CA GLY A 57 9.14 0.10 6.67
C GLY A 57 8.93 0.05 8.18
N ARG A 58 8.22 1.04 8.74
CA ARG A 58 7.82 1.04 10.16
C ARG A 58 6.92 -0.15 10.49
N LYS A 59 5.87 -0.38 9.72
CA LYS A 59 4.95 -1.52 9.94
C LYS A 59 5.67 -2.88 9.86
N ALA A 60 6.60 -3.03 8.91
CA ALA A 60 7.40 -4.24 8.80
C ALA A 60 8.31 -4.44 10.02
N ALA A 61 8.95 -3.37 10.50
CA ALA A 61 9.76 -3.39 11.71
C ALA A 61 8.93 -3.74 12.95
N GLU A 62 7.76 -3.12 13.11
CA GLU A 62 6.83 -3.40 14.21
C GLU A 62 6.41 -4.87 14.22
N SER A 63 6.03 -5.43 13.06
CA SER A 63 5.62 -6.84 12.94
C SER A 63 6.77 -7.80 13.29
N LEU A 64 7.98 -7.48 12.85
CA LEU A 64 9.16 -8.30 13.17
C LEU A 64 9.43 -8.30 14.68
N VAL A 65 9.35 -7.12 15.31
CA VAL A 65 9.57 -6.99 16.76
C VAL A 65 8.47 -7.72 17.54
N ALA A 66 7.21 -7.57 17.13
CA ALA A 66 6.06 -8.22 17.75
C ALA A 66 6.21 -9.74 17.74
N SER A 67 6.42 -10.32 16.56
CA SER A 67 6.52 -11.77 16.37
C SER A 67 7.76 -12.39 17.01
N THR A 68 8.89 -11.70 17.01
CA THR A 68 10.16 -12.26 17.48
C THR A 68 10.36 -12.13 18.99
N PHE A 69 9.86 -11.04 19.60
CA PHE A 69 10.16 -10.73 21.00
C PHE A 69 8.93 -10.75 21.90
N VAL A 70 7.79 -10.22 21.44
CA VAL A 70 6.62 -10.03 22.31
C VAL A 70 5.76 -11.29 22.36
N VAL A 71 5.48 -11.90 21.21
CA VAL A 71 4.69 -13.14 21.15
C VAL A 71 5.27 -14.26 22.02
N PRO A 72 6.60 -14.56 22.00
CA PRO A 72 7.15 -15.60 22.87
C PRO A 72 6.97 -15.31 24.35
N VAL A 73 7.05 -14.03 24.76
CA VAL A 73 6.80 -13.62 26.16
C VAL A 73 5.35 -13.87 26.55
N LEU A 74 4.40 -13.50 25.69
CA LEU A 74 2.98 -13.75 25.93
C LEU A 74 2.64 -15.25 25.96
N ALA A 75 3.27 -16.03 25.09
CA ALA A 75 3.13 -17.49 25.09
C ALA A 75 3.61 -18.11 26.40
N MET A 76 4.79 -17.72 26.90
CA MET A 76 5.30 -18.17 28.19
C MET A 76 4.35 -17.79 29.34
N LEU A 77 3.83 -16.56 29.35
CA LEU A 77 2.87 -16.13 30.38
C LEU A 77 1.61 -17.00 30.37
N ARG A 78 1.08 -17.33 29.19
CA ARG A 78 -0.06 -18.26 29.09
C ARG A 78 0.30 -19.66 29.58
N GLU A 79 1.45 -20.19 29.19
CA GLU A 79 1.89 -21.55 29.57
C GLU A 79 2.13 -21.69 31.08
N THR A 80 2.57 -20.62 31.73
CA THR A 80 2.77 -20.59 33.19
C THR A 80 1.48 -20.38 33.99
N SER A 81 0.33 -20.19 33.34
CA SER A 81 -0.96 -20.01 34.02
C SER A 81 -1.37 -21.28 34.77
N GLN A 82 -1.25 -21.25 36.09
CA GLN A 82 -1.74 -22.30 37.00
C GLN A 82 -3.17 -22.01 37.47
N ALA A 83 -4.04 -21.58 36.56
CA ALA A 83 -5.43 -21.30 36.92
C ALA A 83 -6.17 -22.60 37.29
N ALA A 84 -6.88 -22.58 38.41
CA ALA A 84 -7.76 -23.66 38.82
C ALA A 84 -9.04 -23.68 37.97
N GLU A 85 -9.67 -24.85 37.83
CA GLU A 85 -11.00 -24.97 37.21
C GLU A 85 -12.03 -24.05 37.92
N PRO A 86 -12.93 -23.36 37.19
CA PRO A 86 -13.24 -23.44 35.75
C PRO A 86 -12.47 -22.46 34.85
N PHE A 87 -11.42 -21.80 35.38
CA PHE A 87 -10.65 -20.77 34.67
C PHE A 87 -9.35 -21.31 34.07
N ALA A 88 -9.13 -22.62 34.13
CA ALA A 88 -8.01 -23.28 33.49
C ALA A 88 -8.07 -23.11 31.96
N PRO A 89 -6.92 -23.10 31.25
CA PRO A 89 -6.92 -22.95 29.80
C PRO A 89 -7.71 -24.04 29.07
N GLY A 90 -8.88 -23.64 28.56
CA GLY A 90 -9.81 -24.51 27.84
C GLY A 90 -9.37 -24.80 26.40
N ALA A 91 -10.12 -25.67 25.71
CA ALA A 91 -9.79 -26.06 24.32
C ALA A 91 -9.78 -24.87 23.34
N ALA A 92 -10.65 -23.88 23.55
CA ALA A 92 -10.68 -22.67 22.74
C ALA A 92 -9.43 -21.82 22.96
N GLU A 93 -9.07 -21.54 24.20
CA GLU A 93 -7.88 -20.73 24.53
C GLU A 93 -6.60 -21.36 24.00
N ARG A 94 -6.47 -22.69 24.02
CA ARG A 94 -5.29 -23.37 23.44
C ARG A 94 -5.19 -23.21 21.93
N ARG A 95 -6.32 -23.10 21.22
CA ARG A 95 -6.35 -22.92 19.75
C ARG A 95 -6.22 -21.47 19.33
N PHE A 96 -6.86 -20.55 20.05
CA PHE A 96 -6.91 -19.13 19.71
C PHE A 96 -5.86 -18.30 20.45
N GLY A 97 -5.21 -18.85 21.48
CA GLY A 97 -4.17 -18.18 22.27
C GLY A 97 -3.06 -17.58 21.41
N PRO A 98 -2.46 -18.31 20.46
CA PRO A 98 -1.45 -17.74 19.57
C PRO A 98 -1.95 -16.56 18.72
N LEU A 99 -3.22 -16.58 18.30
CA LEU A 99 -3.81 -15.47 17.55
C LEU A 99 -4.07 -14.25 18.45
N LEU A 100 -4.48 -14.49 19.69
CA LEU A 100 -4.64 -13.45 20.69
C LEU A 100 -3.28 -12.82 21.04
N ASP A 101 -2.24 -13.63 21.23
CA ASP A 101 -0.88 -13.16 21.49
C ASP A 101 -0.38 -12.26 20.38
N GLN A 102 -0.58 -12.65 19.11
CA GLN A 102 -0.17 -11.84 17.98
C GLN A 102 -0.88 -10.47 17.99
N GLN A 103 -2.20 -10.45 18.19
CA GLN A 103 -2.97 -9.20 18.23
C GLN A 103 -2.56 -8.30 19.41
N LEU A 104 -2.27 -8.89 20.57
CA LEU A 104 -1.76 -8.16 21.73
C LEU A 104 -0.35 -7.64 21.47
N ALA A 105 0.52 -8.45 20.88
CA ALA A 105 1.89 -8.07 20.53
C ALA A 105 1.91 -6.88 19.57
N ASP A 106 1.11 -6.91 18.51
CA ASP A 106 0.99 -5.82 17.54
C ASP A 106 0.53 -4.50 18.22
N ARG A 107 -0.43 -4.59 19.16
CA ARG A 107 -0.89 -3.43 19.95
C ARG A 107 0.16 -2.91 20.92
N ILE A 108 0.88 -3.80 21.60
CA ILE A 108 1.94 -3.44 22.55
C ILE A 108 3.05 -2.71 21.79
N VAL A 109 3.48 -3.23 20.65
CA VAL A 109 4.56 -2.64 19.85
C VAL A 109 4.17 -1.28 19.27
N SER A 110 2.97 -1.17 18.69
CA SER A 110 2.48 0.11 18.14
C SER A 110 2.21 1.17 19.23
N GLY A 111 1.77 0.77 20.43
CA GLY A 111 1.46 1.69 21.52
C GLY A 111 2.67 2.13 22.35
N ALA A 112 3.66 1.26 22.56
CA ALA A 112 4.79 1.52 23.46
C ALA A 112 5.93 2.33 22.82
N ASN A 113 5.92 2.54 21.50
CA ASN A 113 6.98 3.24 20.76
C ASN A 113 8.39 2.72 21.12
N PHE A 114 8.60 1.41 20.98
CA PHE A 114 9.91 0.82 21.26
C PHE A 114 10.99 1.42 20.37
N GLY A 115 12.04 2.01 20.94
CA GLY A 115 13.19 2.50 20.16
C GLY A 115 13.91 1.40 19.35
N LEU A 116 13.67 0.13 19.68
CA LEU A 116 14.12 -1.01 18.86
C LEU A 116 13.46 -1.03 17.48
N VAL A 117 12.19 -0.64 17.37
CA VAL A 117 11.46 -0.56 16.09
C VAL A 117 12.16 0.43 15.18
N ASP A 118 12.56 1.60 15.70
CA ASP A 118 13.26 2.61 14.90
C ASP A 118 14.58 2.06 14.35
N ARG A 119 15.36 1.35 15.18
CA ARG A 119 16.62 0.72 14.73
C ARG A 119 16.41 -0.36 13.69
N VAL A 120 15.35 -1.17 13.84
CA VAL A 120 15.00 -2.18 12.84
C VAL A 120 14.53 -1.51 11.55
N GLN A 121 13.72 -0.46 11.63
CA GLN A 121 13.26 0.30 10.47
C GLN A 121 14.44 0.93 9.71
N GLU A 122 15.39 1.55 10.42
CA GLU A 122 16.63 2.09 9.85
C GLU A 122 17.41 1.00 9.12
N HIS A 123 17.53 -0.19 9.73
CA HIS A 123 18.22 -1.32 9.12
C HIS A 123 17.49 -1.84 7.88
N LEU A 124 16.16 -1.99 7.92
CA LEU A 124 15.35 -2.42 6.77
C LEU A 124 15.39 -1.41 5.63
N SER A 125 15.36 -0.12 5.95
CA SER A 125 15.40 0.97 4.96
C SER A 125 16.81 1.14 4.36
N GLY A 126 17.86 0.88 5.15
CA GLY A 126 19.25 0.87 4.70
C GLY A 126 19.58 -0.34 3.83
N ALA A 127 19.08 -1.52 4.19
CA ALA A 127 19.23 -2.76 3.42
C ALA A 127 18.45 -2.74 2.09
N GLY A 128 17.39 -1.93 2.00
CA GLY A 128 16.59 -1.74 0.78
C GLY A 128 17.30 -1.03 -0.38
N ARG A 129 18.51 -0.50 -0.18
CA ARG A 129 19.39 -0.07 -1.29
C ARG A 129 20.11 -1.28 -1.90
N VAL A 130 19.34 -2.20 -2.47
CA VAL A 130 19.93 -3.14 -3.44
C VAL A 130 20.35 -2.30 -4.63
N ALA A 131 21.67 -2.20 -4.85
CA ALA A 131 22.24 -1.49 -5.99
C ALA A 131 21.56 -1.98 -7.28
N PRO A 132 21.23 -1.09 -8.24
CA PRO A 132 20.70 -1.52 -9.52
C PRO A 132 21.69 -2.52 -10.10
N ASP A 133 21.21 -3.71 -10.42
CA ASP A 133 21.99 -4.79 -11.00
C ASP A 133 22.67 -4.29 -12.28
N THR A 134 23.92 -3.87 -12.15
CA THR A 134 24.76 -3.38 -13.25
C THR A 134 25.08 -4.47 -14.28
N SER A 135 24.64 -5.72 -14.05
CA SER A 135 24.82 -6.84 -14.98
C SER A 135 24.09 -6.61 -16.31
N GLY A 136 22.99 -5.83 -16.33
CA GLY A 136 22.32 -5.45 -17.57
C GLY A 136 23.01 -4.33 -18.36
N LEU A 137 23.78 -3.47 -17.69
CA LEU A 137 24.40 -2.29 -18.31
C LEU A 137 25.73 -2.60 -19.01
N LEU A 138 26.38 -3.72 -18.66
CA LEU A 138 27.63 -4.17 -19.27
C LEU A 138 27.43 -4.95 -20.58
N ILE A 139 26.23 -5.48 -20.83
CA ILE A 139 25.94 -6.22 -22.06
C ILE A 139 25.66 -5.28 -23.25
N GLY A 140 25.08 -4.09 -22.99
CA GLY A 140 24.77 -3.11 -24.05
C GLY A 140 25.96 -2.27 -24.55
N ARG A 141 27.05 -2.16 -23.78
CA ARG A 141 28.22 -1.33 -24.15
C ARG A 141 29.24 -2.07 -25.02
N ALA A 142 29.19 -3.41 -25.06
CA ALA A 142 30.14 -4.22 -25.82
C ALA A 142 29.78 -4.37 -27.31
N ILE A 143 28.59 -3.96 -27.74
CA ILE A 143 28.08 -4.19 -29.12
C ILE A 143 28.25 -2.99 -30.08
N HIS A 144 28.92 -1.91 -29.66
CA HIS A 144 29.08 -0.70 -30.48
C HIS A 144 30.53 -0.22 -30.67
N ALA A 145 31.54 -1.04 -30.36
CA ALA A 145 32.95 -0.65 -30.42
C ALA A 145 33.72 -1.22 -31.63
N ASP A 146 33.05 -1.78 -32.64
CA ASP A 146 33.72 -2.22 -33.88
C ASP A 146 32.83 -1.95 -35.11
N ALA A 147 33.07 -0.82 -35.76
CA ALA A 147 32.59 -0.45 -37.09
C ALA A 147 33.57 0.55 -37.71
#